data_AF-A0A0F9XXC5-F1
#
_entry.id   AF-A0A0F9XXC5-F1
#
_cell.length_a   1.000
_cell.length_b   1.000
_cell.length_c   1.000
_cell.angle_alpha   90.00
_cell.angle_beta   90.00
_cell.angle_gamma   90.00
#
_symmetry.space_group_name_H-M   'P 1'
#
loop_
_entity.id
_entity.type
_entity.pdbx_description
1 polymer ?
#
loop_
_entity_poly.entity_id
_entity_poly.type
_entity_poly.pdbx_seq_one_letter_code
_entity_poly.pdbx_strand_id
1 'polypeptide(L)' 'MAKARTIIHFECSDCKNRNYSKIVSKKRKFEKLNLKKFCPKCRVHSMHKETK' A
#
# COMPACT_ATOMS: atom_id res chain seq x y z
N MET A 1 1.07 -26.83 5.07
CA MET A 1 0.49 -25.79 5.95
C MET A 1 0.40 -24.47 5.20
N ALA A 2 -0.80 -24.02 4.82
CA ALA A 2 -0.98 -22.81 4.02
C ALA A 2 -0.58 -21.55 4.83
N LYS A 3 0.53 -20.93 4.44
CA LYS A 3 1.01 -19.67 5.02
C LYS A 3 0.02 -18.57 4.67
N ALA A 4 -0.79 -18.13 5.63
CA ALA A 4 -1.79 -17.08 5.43
C ALA A 4 -1.12 -15.77 4.97
N ARG A 5 -1.36 -15.43 3.71
CA ARG A 5 -0.91 -14.21 3.03
C ARG A 5 -2.11 -13.28 2.88
N THR A 6 -1.94 -12.01 3.23
CA THR A 6 -2.94 -10.97 3.04
C THR A 6 -2.41 -9.98 2.01
N ILE A 7 -3.26 -9.62 1.06
CA ILE A 7 -2.97 -8.55 0.10
C ILE A 7 -3.38 -7.26 0.78
N ILE A 8 -2.47 -6.29 0.80
CA ILE A 8 -2.74 -4.93 1.23
C ILE A 8 -2.58 -4.01 0.04
N HIS A 9 -3.44 -3.01 -0.06
CA HIS A 9 -3.38 -1.99 -1.10
C HIS A 9 -2.77 -0.72 -0.52
N PHE A 10 -2.16 0.09 -1.37
CA PHE A 10 -1.73 1.43 -1.01
C PHE A 10 -2.49 2.46 -1.83
N GLU A 11 -3.07 3.41 -1.13
CA GLU A 11 -3.86 4.49 -1.67
C GLU A 11 -3.05 5.78 -1.69
N CYS A 12 -3.04 6.46 -2.83
CA CYS A 12 -2.44 7.78 -2.97
C CYS A 12 -3.22 8.82 -2.15
N SER A 13 -2.53 9.64 -1.34
CA SER A 13 -3.19 10.65 -0.50
C SER A 13 -3.94 11.72 -1.29
N ASP A 14 -3.48 12.06 -2.50
CA ASP A 14 -4.01 13.18 -3.28
C ASP A 14 -5.21 12.78 -4.15
N CYS A 15 -5.12 11.64 -4.86
CA CYS A 15 -6.17 11.21 -5.79
C CYS A 15 -6.97 10.00 -5.30
N LYS A 16 -6.69 9.48 -4.10
CA LYS A 16 -7.32 8.30 -3.50
C LYS A 16 -7.27 7.05 -4.39
N ASN A 17 -6.35 7.02 -5.36
CA ASN A 17 -6.24 5.90 -6.28
C ASN A 17 -5.40 4.78 -5.64
N ARG A 18 -5.89 3.55 -5.74
CA ARG A 18 -5.22 2.35 -5.21
C ARG A 18 -4.32 1.79 -6.30
N ASN A 19 -3.03 2.14 -6.23
CA ASN A 19 -2.08 1.83 -7.32
C ASN A 19 -1.08 0.74 -6.99
N TYR A 20 -0.80 0.51 -5.71
CA TYR A 20 0.18 -0.48 -5.31
C TYR A 20 -0.47 -1.53 -4.43
N SER A 21 -0.03 -2.77 -4.58
CA SER A 21 -0.44 -3.88 -3.74
C SER A 21 0.81 -4.60 -3.25
N LYS A 22 0.83 -4.96 -1.96
CA LYS A 22 1.89 -5.80 -1.39
C LYS A 22 1.26 -7.02 -0.75
N ILE A 23 1.99 -8.12 -0.84
CA ILE A 23 1.63 -9.36 -0.16
C ILE A 23 2.38 -9.36 1.16
N VAL A 24 1.64 -9.25 2.25
CA VAL A 24 2.20 -9.31 3.61
C VAL A 24 1.78 -10.60 4.29
N SER A 25 2.67 -11.14 5.13
CA SER A 25 2.33 -12.30 5.95
C SER A 25 1.55 -11.85 7.19
N LYS A 26 0.51 -12.59 7.61
CA LYS A 26 -0.28 -12.27 8.82
C LYS A 26 0.55 -12.07 10.11
N LYS A 27 1.74 -12.67 10.21
CA LYS A 27 2.63 -12.54 11.39
C LYS A 27 3.43 -11.24 11.43
N ARG A 28 3.41 -10.43 10.36
CA ARG A 28 4.11 -9.14 10.32
C ARG A 28 3.29 -8.11 11.10
N LYS A 29 3.70 -7.82 12.34
CA LYS A 29 3.31 -6.61 13.08
C LYS A 29 3.99 -5.42 12.40
N PHE A 30 3.38 -4.85 11.36
CA PHE A 30 3.91 -3.66 10.72
C PHE A 30 3.05 -2.47 11.12
N GLU A 31 3.70 -1.46 11.69
CA GLU A 31 3.17 -0.12 11.78
C GLU A 31 2.77 0.34 10.37
N LYS A 32 1.70 1.14 10.27
CA LYS A 32 1.11 1.60 9.00
C LYS A 32 2.21 2.08 8.05
N LEU A 33 2.48 1.33 6.97
CA LEU A 33 3.53 1.69 6.02
C LEU A 33 3.06 2.87 5.17
N ASN A 34 3.76 3.98 5.27
CA ASN A 34 3.59 5.11 4.38
C ASN A 34 4.77 5.17 3.41
N LEU A 35 4.52 4.99 2.11
CA LEU A 35 5.57 4.95 1.10
C LEU A 35 5.44 6.15 0.17
N LYS A 36 6.54 6.88 -0.04
CA LYS A 36 6.61 7.88 -1.11
C LYS A 36 6.78 7.15 -2.44
N LYS A 37 5.74 7.17 -3.27
CA LYS A 37 5.73 6.53 -4.59
C LYS A 37 5.12 7.44 -5.63
N PHE A 38 5.49 7.20 -6.88
CA PHE A 38 4.95 7.95 -8.00
C PHE A 38 3.48 7.58 -8.20
N CYS A 39 2.62 8.59 -8.29
CA CYS A 39 1.24 8.42 -8.70
C CYS A 39 1.11 8.78 -10.19
N PRO A 40 0.78 7.83 -11.08
CA PRO A 40 0.62 8.12 -12.51
C PRO A 40 -0.55 9.05 -12.81
N LYS A 41 -1.56 9.13 -11.94
CA LYS A 41 -2.72 10.01 -12.12
C LYS A 41 -2.37 11.48 -11.82
N CYS A 42 -1.65 11.71 -10.72
CA CYS A 42 -1.19 13.06 -10.33
C CYS A 42 0.11 13.46 -11.06
N ARG A 43 0.85 12.50 -11.61
CA ARG A 43 2.20 12.68 -12.17
C ARG A 43 3.21 13.28 -11.17
N VAL A 44 3.00 13.02 -9.87
CA VAL A 44 3.89 13.45 -8.79
C VAL A 44 4.24 12.29 -7.86
N HIS A 45 5.34 12.42 -7.13
CA HIS A 45 5.68 11.51 -6.03
C HIS A 45 4.91 11.93 -4.77
N SER A 46 3.93 11.12 -4.37
CA SER A 46 3.08 11.38 -3.22
C SER A 46 3.19 10.28 -2.17
N MET A 47 2.73 10.59 -0.96
CA MET A 47 2.63 9.60 0.11
C MET A 47 1.45 8.67 -0.15
N HIS A 48 1.76 7.38 -0.27
CA HIS A 48 0.78 6.31 -0.38
C HIS A 48 0.61 5.64 0.98
N LYS A 49 -0.63 5.58 1.46
CA LYS A 49 -1.01 5.01 2.77
C LYS A 49 -1.55 3.59 2.58
N GLU A 50 -1.26 2.69 3.51
CA GLU A 50 -1.89 1.36 3.51
C GLU A 50 -3.40 1.46 3.71
N THR A 51 -4.13 0.82 2.79
CA THR A 51 -5.56 0.57 2.87
C THR A 51 -5.77 -0.94 2.90
N LYS A 52 -6.64 -1.40 3.81
CA LYS A 52 -7.03 -2.81 3.91
C LYS A 52 -7.86 -3.24 2.69
#